data_AF-A0A7C8I9Q7-F1
#
_entry.id   AF-A0A7C8I9Q7-F1
#
_cell.length_a   1.000
_cell.length_b   1.000
_cell.length_c   1.000
_cell.angle_alpha   90.00
_cell.angle_beta   90.00
_cell.angle_gamma   90.00
#
_symmetry.space_group_name_H-M   'P 1'
#
loop_
_entity.id
_entity.type
_entity.pdbx_description
1 polymer ?
#
loop_
_entity_poly.entity_id
_entity_poly.type
_entity_poly.pdbx_seq_one_letter_code
_entity_poly.pdbx_strand_id
1 'polypeptide(L)'
;MRAYRYVILLLVSCLALVNGAPQEEEQTDLELPETEVDPEVCVEDKCMGNMAPNEAGECETCPKGTKPNVGNTVCVEDKCMGNMAPNEAGECETCPKGTKPNVGNTVCVDKGPDNQKKRGKCKDEGYILDPAEGGQDENTENPVCTLDDSKKCEDKSRTPVTRRPKNKVEPKDAETYTPECAKDEDPNYRCKNHKRTYHHMESETRGEDDKVMKHSCRTTRYTKKELVENYQKRVETAKEQKKRTTESKKAEQKENNRRGRNGFCFALLVGIGTWDLKEVAAMSPDEVDGMMETWPENDADPEFLDDHMVTIGYKPKTAVGGISETTMAGPPIVMIIKGIIKLFQIFKKATPRAAPPSTRKAFYTELKGAGSRPKAPPKSLEAAKKSGTVGKMIKDQRFLDCLAAAPALAVKARGRHKPADPPRSIDVNDYRVVIDWNAPRNALKIPGEEFEDRQITVRLGADTDNKVTKNGGATDWASTYPDRIPRPGRLLYEDCQTIPDNLKNKVTAVETWGGCCSFYADNDCKESSYMFSMMDREDWKLDGKHNDNMEAVWCTFEAKCKGAPGARM
;
A
#
# COMPACT_ATOMS: atom_id res chain seq x y z
N MET A 1 -19.76 -31.24 -28.79
CA MET A 1 -18.84 -30.61 -29.77
C MET A 1 -19.47 -29.30 -30.23
N ARG A 2 -18.69 -28.21 -30.19
CA ARG A 2 -19.00 -26.81 -30.59
C ARG A 2 -20.03 -26.05 -29.73
N ALA A 3 -19.54 -25.02 -29.02
CA ALA A 3 -19.96 -23.63 -29.23
C ALA A 3 -19.06 -22.67 -28.44
N TYR A 4 -18.08 -22.08 -29.13
CA TYR A 4 -17.48 -20.79 -28.80
C TYR A 4 -18.32 -19.71 -29.50
N ARG A 5 -18.71 -18.63 -28.80
CA ARG A 5 -18.19 -17.27 -29.06
C ARG A 5 -18.92 -16.20 -28.23
N TYR A 6 -18.06 -15.34 -27.69
CA TYR A 6 -18.29 -14.11 -26.94
C TYR A 6 -19.03 -13.03 -27.74
N VAL A 7 -19.80 -12.19 -27.04
CA VAL A 7 -20.08 -10.80 -27.43
C VAL A 7 -19.79 -9.90 -26.22
N ILE A 8 -18.95 -8.89 -26.48
CA ILE A 8 -18.52 -7.79 -25.62
C ILE A 8 -19.52 -6.65 -25.79
N LEU A 9 -19.97 -6.03 -24.70
CA LEU A 9 -20.56 -4.69 -24.73
C LEU A 9 -20.12 -3.89 -23.50
N LEU A 10 -19.24 -2.92 -23.79
CA LEU A 10 -18.86 -1.80 -22.92
C LEU A 10 -19.98 -0.75 -22.97
N LEU A 11 -20.44 -0.29 -21.81
CA LEU A 11 -21.15 0.99 -21.71
C LEU A 11 -20.43 1.92 -20.75
N VAL A 12 -20.21 3.11 -21.29
CA VAL A 12 -19.53 4.28 -20.78
C VAL A 12 -20.48 5.06 -19.87
N SER A 13 -20.01 5.44 -18.68
CA SER A 13 -20.67 6.44 -17.83
C SER A 13 -19.71 7.60 -17.58
N CYS A 14 -20.04 8.75 -18.17
CA CYS A 14 -19.49 10.07 -17.87
C CYS A 14 -20.59 10.92 -17.21
N LEU A 15 -20.16 12.00 -16.52
CA LEU A 15 -20.91 13.04 -15.79
C LEU A 15 -21.30 12.66 -14.34
N ALA A 16 -21.08 13.49 -13.31
CA ALA A 16 -20.44 14.78 -13.19
C ALA A 16 -20.02 14.99 -11.72
N LEU A 17 -18.89 15.67 -11.53
CA LEU A 17 -18.45 16.26 -10.26
C LEU A 17 -18.78 17.76 -10.27
N VAL A 18 -18.72 18.35 -9.07
CA VAL A 18 -18.57 19.78 -8.73
C VAL A 18 -19.83 20.47 -8.22
N ASN A 19 -19.91 20.61 -6.89
CA ASN A 19 -20.18 21.88 -6.18
C ASN A 19 -19.88 21.70 -4.69
N GLY A 20 -18.83 22.35 -4.20
CA GLY A 20 -18.43 22.40 -2.80
C GLY A 20 -17.37 23.49 -2.62
N ALA A 21 -17.77 24.58 -1.97
CA ALA A 21 -17.13 25.88 -1.88
C ALA A 21 -15.70 25.91 -1.28
N PRO A 22 -14.88 26.91 -1.63
CA PRO A 22 -13.71 27.29 -0.84
C PRO A 22 -14.03 28.38 0.18
N GLN A 23 -13.30 28.33 1.29
CA GLN A 23 -13.29 29.30 2.38
C GLN A 23 -12.63 30.61 1.97
N GLU A 24 -13.15 31.71 2.54
CA GLU A 24 -12.56 33.05 2.57
C GLU A 24 -11.20 33.03 3.30
N GLU A 25 -10.15 33.54 2.65
CA GLU A 25 -8.99 34.10 3.32
C GLU A 25 -8.96 35.61 3.03
N GLU A 26 -8.92 36.35 4.12
CA GLU A 26 -8.82 37.79 4.26
C GLU A 26 -7.44 38.27 3.78
N GLN A 27 -7.39 39.13 2.75
CA GLN A 27 -6.16 39.75 2.28
C GLN A 27 -6.33 41.28 2.33
N THR A 28 -5.53 41.90 3.18
CA THR A 28 -5.47 43.35 3.43
C THR A 28 -4.90 44.12 2.25
N ASP A 29 -5.60 45.20 1.88
CA ASP A 29 -5.25 46.20 0.89
C ASP A 29 -4.02 47.04 1.29
N LEU A 30 -3.21 47.39 0.28
CA LEU A 30 -2.25 48.49 0.35
C LEU A 30 -2.41 49.33 -0.92
N GLU A 31 -2.97 50.52 -0.75
CA GLU A 31 -3.15 51.56 -1.78
C GLU A 31 -1.81 52.18 -2.22
N LEU A 32 -1.68 52.51 -3.51
CA LEU A 32 -0.79 53.54 -4.03
C LEU A 32 -1.51 54.34 -5.13
N PRO A 33 -1.22 55.66 -5.27
CA PRO A 33 -2.14 56.62 -5.84
C PRO A 33 -2.02 56.81 -7.35
N GLU A 34 -3.13 57.31 -7.88
CA GLU A 34 -3.42 57.70 -9.26
C GLU A 34 -2.57 58.90 -9.73
N THR A 35 -2.30 58.96 -11.04
CA THR A 35 -2.00 60.21 -11.75
C THR A 35 -2.68 60.19 -13.12
N GLU A 36 -3.52 61.20 -13.35
CA GLU A 36 -4.21 61.54 -14.60
C GLU A 36 -3.25 62.01 -15.71
N VAL A 37 -3.58 61.70 -16.97
CA VAL A 37 -3.06 62.41 -18.15
C VAL A 37 -4.18 62.53 -19.21
N ASP A 38 -4.36 63.74 -19.75
CA ASP A 38 -5.33 64.15 -20.77
C ASP A 38 -5.05 63.58 -22.19
N PRO A 39 -6.05 63.54 -23.09
CA PRO A 39 -5.98 62.83 -24.38
C PRO A 39 -5.47 63.72 -25.53
N GLU A 40 -4.49 63.21 -26.28
CA GLU A 40 -3.99 63.80 -27.52
C GLU A 40 -4.58 63.09 -28.76
N VAL A 41 -4.89 63.89 -29.77
CA VAL A 41 -5.62 63.57 -31.01
C VAL A 41 -4.89 62.51 -31.85
N CYS A 42 -5.56 61.41 -32.19
CA CYS A 42 -5.03 60.33 -33.04
C CYS A 42 -4.96 60.74 -34.52
N VAL A 43 -3.74 60.74 -35.08
CA VAL A 43 -3.50 60.62 -36.52
C VAL A 43 -3.37 59.12 -36.82
N GLU A 44 -4.04 58.61 -37.85
CA GLU A 44 -3.98 57.20 -38.26
C GLU A 44 -2.54 56.79 -38.62
N ASP A 45 -1.83 56.23 -37.63
CA ASP A 45 -0.53 55.64 -37.84
C ASP A 45 -0.67 54.26 -38.48
N LYS A 46 -0.06 54.10 -39.66
CA LYS A 46 0.12 52.79 -40.28
C LYS A 46 0.92 51.91 -39.32
N CYS A 47 0.42 50.71 -39.02
CA CYS A 47 1.12 49.74 -38.17
C CYS A 47 2.56 49.54 -38.66
N MET A 48 3.54 49.64 -37.76
CA MET A 48 4.96 49.49 -38.06
C MET A 48 5.50 48.13 -37.57
N GLY A 49 6.50 47.59 -38.26
CA GLY A 49 7.17 46.35 -37.86
C GLY A 49 6.34 45.08 -38.15
N ASN A 50 6.31 44.13 -37.20
CA ASN A 50 5.63 42.84 -37.33
C ASN A 50 4.15 42.89 -36.90
N MET A 51 3.48 44.02 -37.12
CA MET A 51 2.13 44.28 -36.62
C MET A 51 1.15 44.53 -37.76
N ALA A 52 -0.10 44.09 -37.57
CA ALA A 52 -1.23 44.39 -38.46
C ALA A 52 -2.45 44.77 -37.60
N PRO A 53 -3.40 45.58 -38.11
CA PRO A 53 -4.57 45.98 -37.35
C PRO A 53 -5.46 44.77 -37.04
N ASN A 54 -5.94 44.68 -35.80
CA ASN A 54 -6.99 43.75 -35.39
C ASN A 54 -8.37 44.28 -35.85
N GLU A 55 -9.45 43.56 -35.52
CA GLU A 55 -10.82 43.97 -35.88
C GLU A 55 -11.25 45.33 -35.27
N ALA A 56 -10.57 45.79 -34.22
CA ALA A 56 -10.79 47.09 -33.59
C ALA A 56 -9.94 48.22 -34.23
N GLY A 57 -9.10 47.90 -35.24
CA GLY A 57 -8.21 48.85 -35.88
C GLY A 57 -6.90 49.11 -35.12
N GLU A 58 -6.64 48.40 -34.03
CA GLU A 58 -5.42 48.53 -33.23
C GLU A 58 -4.31 47.62 -33.76
N CYS A 59 -3.08 48.13 -33.84
CA CYS A 59 -1.95 47.35 -34.32
C CYS A 59 -1.55 46.27 -33.32
N GLU A 60 -1.73 45.00 -33.67
CA GLU A 60 -1.29 43.86 -32.88
C GLU A 60 -0.13 43.13 -33.53
N THR A 61 0.74 42.56 -32.70
CA THR A 61 1.85 41.73 -33.20
C THR A 61 1.29 40.45 -33.80
N CYS A 62 1.72 40.12 -35.01
CA CYS A 62 1.23 38.92 -35.68
C CYS A 62 1.47 37.65 -34.84
N PRO A 63 0.46 36.77 -34.69
CA PRO A 63 0.58 35.52 -33.94
C PRO A 63 1.79 34.70 -34.37
N LYS A 64 2.37 33.96 -33.42
CA LYS A 64 3.59 33.17 -33.66
C LYS A 64 3.42 32.24 -34.86
N GLY A 65 4.21 32.47 -35.92
CA GLY A 65 4.13 31.74 -37.19
C GLY A 65 3.41 32.50 -38.31
N THR A 66 3.08 33.79 -38.11
CA THR A 66 2.54 34.72 -39.11
C THR A 66 3.38 36.02 -39.14
N LYS A 67 3.38 36.74 -40.27
CA LYS A 67 4.00 38.06 -40.48
C LYS A 67 3.01 38.99 -41.19
N PRO A 68 3.09 40.31 -41.03
CA PRO A 68 2.20 41.22 -41.75
C PRO A 68 2.47 41.18 -43.27
N ASN A 69 1.41 41.37 -44.06
CA ASN A 69 1.52 41.52 -45.51
C ASN A 69 2.23 42.84 -45.90
N VAL A 70 2.54 43.04 -47.20
CA VAL A 70 3.33 44.19 -47.71
C VAL A 70 2.70 45.57 -47.42
N GLY A 71 1.44 45.62 -46.97
CA GLY A 71 0.76 46.84 -46.54
C GLY A 71 0.49 46.95 -45.03
N ASN A 72 0.97 46.00 -44.22
CA ASN A 72 0.69 45.88 -42.77
C ASN A 72 -0.81 45.93 -42.43
N THR A 73 -1.66 45.35 -43.30
CA THR A 73 -3.13 45.34 -43.15
C THR A 73 -3.68 44.02 -42.64
N VAL A 74 -2.96 42.90 -42.84
CA VAL A 74 -3.35 41.55 -42.37
C VAL A 74 -2.09 40.73 -42.02
N CYS A 75 -2.16 39.92 -40.96
CA CYS A 75 -1.15 38.90 -40.65
C CYS A 75 -1.35 37.66 -41.52
N VAL A 76 -0.35 37.32 -42.32
CA VAL A 76 -0.30 36.12 -43.18
C VAL A 76 0.70 35.10 -42.61
N GLU A 77 0.51 33.80 -42.82
CA GLU A 77 1.44 32.78 -42.32
C GLU A 77 2.89 33.01 -42.80
N ASP A 78 3.84 32.92 -41.87
CA ASP A 78 5.26 33.24 -42.07
C ASP A 78 5.95 32.20 -42.97
N LYS A 79 5.36 31.00 -43.06
CA LYS A 79 5.75 29.92 -43.97
C LYS A 79 4.51 29.18 -44.42
N CYS A 80 4.33 29.04 -45.73
CA CYS A 80 3.29 28.19 -46.28
C CYS A 80 3.49 26.73 -45.83
N MET A 81 2.44 26.03 -45.41
CA MET A 81 2.53 24.62 -44.98
C MET A 81 2.26 23.66 -46.14
N GLY A 82 2.88 22.48 -46.12
CA GLY A 82 2.61 21.43 -47.10
C GLY A 82 3.22 21.69 -48.48
N ASN A 83 2.43 21.51 -49.54
CA ASN A 83 2.85 21.69 -50.94
C ASN A 83 2.58 23.12 -51.44
N MET A 84 2.57 24.11 -50.55
CA MET A 84 2.23 25.49 -50.86
C MET A 84 3.46 26.39 -50.80
N ALA A 85 3.48 27.42 -51.63
CA ALA A 85 4.46 28.51 -51.61
C ALA A 85 3.71 29.85 -51.80
N PRO A 86 4.25 30.98 -51.31
CA PRO A 86 3.60 32.27 -51.47
C PRO A 86 3.54 32.64 -52.96
N ASN A 87 2.37 33.08 -53.42
CA ASN A 87 2.18 33.67 -54.74
C ASN A 87 2.67 35.14 -54.75
N GLU A 88 2.52 35.85 -55.88
CA GLU A 88 2.96 37.25 -56.01
C GLU A 88 2.27 38.21 -55.02
N ALA A 89 1.09 37.84 -54.50
CA ALA A 89 0.36 38.60 -53.47
C ALA A 89 0.81 38.24 -52.04
N GLY A 90 1.71 37.27 -51.87
CA GLY A 90 2.15 36.78 -50.56
C GLY A 90 1.21 35.77 -49.91
N GLU A 91 0.17 35.31 -50.62
CA GLU A 91 -0.76 34.29 -50.14
C GLU A 91 -0.23 32.88 -50.46
N CYS A 92 -0.43 31.94 -49.55
CA CYS A 92 0.03 30.57 -49.73
C CYS A 92 -0.84 29.80 -50.73
N GLU A 93 -0.31 29.56 -51.93
CA GLU A 93 -0.99 28.81 -52.99
C GLU A 93 -0.33 27.45 -53.20
N THR A 94 -1.12 26.45 -53.60
CA THR A 94 -0.59 25.11 -53.88
C THR A 94 0.28 25.14 -55.12
N CYS A 95 1.50 24.60 -55.02
CA CYS A 95 2.43 24.57 -56.14
C CYS A 95 1.82 23.83 -57.35
N PRO A 96 1.93 24.40 -58.55
CA PRO A 96 1.34 23.83 -59.75
C PRO A 96 1.86 22.43 -60.07
N LYS A 97 1.06 21.67 -60.82
CA LYS A 97 1.37 20.27 -61.15
C LYS A 97 2.71 20.18 -61.88
N GLY A 98 3.71 19.59 -61.23
CA GLY A 98 5.08 19.45 -61.76
C GLY A 98 6.15 20.20 -60.96
N THR A 99 5.76 21.05 -60.01
CA THR A 99 6.66 21.79 -59.12
C THR A 99 6.43 21.38 -57.65
N LYS A 100 7.34 21.79 -56.76
CA LYS A 100 7.22 21.62 -55.30
C LYS A 100 7.79 22.87 -54.62
N PRO A 101 7.36 23.23 -53.41
CA PRO A 101 8.03 24.28 -52.67
C PRO A 101 9.48 23.89 -52.37
N ASN A 102 10.40 24.86 -52.48
CA ASN A 102 11.79 24.69 -52.06
C ASN A 102 11.91 24.44 -50.54
N VAL A 103 13.13 24.09 -50.07
CA VAL A 103 13.40 23.96 -48.63
C VAL A 103 13.24 25.34 -47.98
N GLY A 104 12.09 25.56 -47.34
CA GLY A 104 11.70 26.86 -46.78
C GLY A 104 10.30 27.33 -47.20
N ASN A 105 9.67 26.66 -48.17
CA ASN A 105 8.33 26.97 -48.69
C ASN A 105 8.18 28.41 -49.18
N THR A 106 9.22 28.94 -49.82
CA THR A 106 9.28 30.33 -50.32
C THR A 106 9.07 30.45 -51.81
N VAL A 107 9.37 29.42 -52.61
CA VAL A 107 9.16 29.42 -54.07
C VAL A 107 8.81 28.00 -54.54
N CYS A 108 7.89 27.87 -55.49
CA CYS A 108 7.66 26.62 -56.22
C CYS A 108 8.79 26.40 -57.23
N VAL A 109 9.63 25.40 -56.98
CA VAL A 109 10.70 24.98 -57.87
C VAL A 109 10.29 23.75 -58.67
N ASP A 110 10.77 23.63 -59.91
CA ASP A 110 10.59 22.42 -60.71
C ASP A 110 10.99 21.19 -59.91
N LYS A 111 10.19 20.13 -60.02
CA LYS A 111 10.51 18.84 -59.40
C LYS A 111 11.74 18.23 -60.09
N GLY A 112 12.93 18.67 -59.69
CA GLY A 112 14.01 17.71 -59.53
C GLY A 112 13.47 16.60 -58.62
N PRO A 113 13.64 15.31 -58.96
CA PRO A 113 13.13 14.23 -58.13
C PRO A 113 13.79 14.35 -56.75
N ASP A 114 13.02 14.78 -55.76
CA ASP A 114 13.49 14.93 -54.36
C ASP A 114 13.74 13.58 -53.69
N ASN A 115 13.42 12.51 -54.40
CA ASN A 115 13.98 11.18 -54.20
C ASN A 115 15.32 11.07 -54.93
N GLN A 116 16.28 11.98 -54.72
CA GLN A 116 17.67 11.61 -54.96
C GLN A 116 18.00 10.55 -53.91
N LYS A 117 17.65 9.31 -54.25
CA LYS A 117 18.00 8.09 -53.55
C LYS A 117 19.50 8.14 -53.40
N LYS A 118 19.96 8.49 -52.21
CA LYS A 118 21.38 8.69 -51.97
C LYS A 118 22.05 7.34 -52.15
N ARG A 119 23.01 7.27 -53.07
CA ARG A 119 23.90 6.10 -53.20
C ARG A 119 24.74 5.93 -51.94
N GLY A 120 25.13 7.03 -51.30
CA GLY A 120 26.04 7.02 -50.15
C GLY A 120 27.30 6.21 -50.48
N LYS A 121 27.79 5.43 -49.51
CA LYS A 121 28.91 4.50 -49.67
C LYS A 121 28.51 3.10 -50.18
N CYS A 122 27.38 2.96 -50.86
CA CYS A 122 26.99 1.69 -51.49
C CYS A 122 27.98 1.32 -52.61
N LYS A 123 28.70 0.21 -52.43
CA LYS A 123 29.80 -0.25 -53.29
C LYS A 123 29.31 -0.64 -54.69
N ASP A 124 28.20 -1.37 -54.75
CA ASP A 124 27.66 -1.91 -55.99
C ASP A 124 26.96 -0.83 -56.83
N GLU A 125 27.15 -0.87 -58.15
CA GLU A 125 26.48 0.05 -59.06
C GLU A 125 24.97 -0.22 -59.11
N GLY A 126 24.17 0.84 -59.17
CA GLY A 126 22.71 0.73 -59.14
C GLY A 126 22.11 0.47 -57.75
N TYR A 127 22.92 0.45 -56.69
CA TYR A 127 22.43 0.35 -55.30
C TYR A 127 22.35 1.72 -54.62
N ILE A 128 21.37 1.86 -53.72
CA ILE A 128 21.05 3.06 -52.93
C ILE A 128 20.94 2.68 -51.44
N LEU A 129 21.01 3.65 -50.54
CA LEU A 129 20.75 3.41 -49.11
C LEU A 129 19.32 2.86 -48.90
N ASP A 130 19.17 1.79 -48.11
CA ASP A 130 17.87 1.18 -47.76
C ASP A 130 17.07 2.14 -46.87
N PRO A 131 15.98 2.76 -47.39
CA PRO A 131 15.18 3.69 -46.59
C PRO A 131 14.57 3.01 -45.36
N ALA A 132 14.34 1.69 -45.42
CA ALA A 132 13.75 0.93 -44.31
C ALA A 132 14.72 0.69 -43.16
N GLU A 133 16.04 0.80 -43.35
CA GLU A 133 17.01 0.69 -42.26
C GLU A 133 16.93 1.91 -41.33
N GLY A 134 16.89 3.11 -41.90
CA GLY A 134 16.88 4.38 -41.18
C GLY A 134 18.22 4.70 -40.48
N GLY A 135 18.44 5.98 -40.16
CA GLY A 135 19.66 6.43 -39.47
C GLY A 135 20.96 6.32 -40.30
N GLN A 136 20.85 6.07 -41.62
CA GLN A 136 21.98 6.06 -42.55
C GLN A 136 22.03 7.35 -43.34
N ASP A 137 23.24 7.80 -43.63
CA ASP A 137 23.56 8.95 -44.47
C ASP A 137 24.65 8.61 -45.49
N GLU A 138 25.05 9.60 -46.27
CA GLU A 138 26.10 9.43 -47.29
C GLU A 138 27.48 9.10 -46.72
N ASN A 139 27.69 9.30 -45.42
CA ASN A 139 28.96 9.10 -44.74
C ASN A 139 29.03 7.79 -43.96
N THR A 140 27.90 7.10 -43.78
CA THR A 140 27.79 5.82 -43.05
C THR A 140 28.77 4.80 -43.63
N GLU A 141 29.73 4.34 -42.82
CA GLU A 141 30.89 3.58 -43.29
C GLU A 141 30.53 2.24 -43.96
N ASN A 142 29.55 1.53 -43.40
CA ASN A 142 29.03 0.27 -43.92
C ASN A 142 27.50 0.35 -44.04
N PRO A 143 26.97 1.04 -45.07
CA PRO A 143 25.53 1.23 -45.19
C PRO A 143 24.83 -0.05 -45.63
N VAL A 144 23.53 -0.14 -45.33
CA VAL A 144 22.68 -1.22 -45.83
C VAL A 144 22.08 -0.74 -47.14
N CYS A 145 22.45 -1.40 -48.22
CA CYS A 145 22.11 -0.98 -49.56
C CYS A 145 20.98 -1.85 -50.15
N THR A 146 20.11 -1.23 -50.95
CA THR A 146 19.12 -1.91 -51.78
C THR A 146 19.27 -1.47 -53.23
N LEU A 147 18.96 -2.36 -54.18
CA LEU A 147 18.97 -2.01 -55.60
C LEU A 147 17.94 -0.91 -55.87
N ASP A 148 18.29 0.02 -56.76
CA ASP A 148 17.43 1.09 -57.22
C ASP A 148 16.50 0.60 -58.34
N ASP A 149 15.28 0.24 -57.95
CA ASP A 149 14.25 -0.23 -58.88
C ASP A 149 13.67 0.87 -59.78
N SER A 150 13.99 2.16 -59.56
CA SER A 150 13.33 3.26 -60.29
C SER A 150 13.61 3.24 -61.79
N LYS A 151 14.74 2.67 -62.22
CA LYS A 151 15.09 2.59 -63.64
C LYS A 151 14.49 1.37 -64.35
N LYS A 152 13.84 0.47 -63.61
CA LYS A 152 13.35 -0.82 -64.10
C LYS A 152 11.86 -0.84 -64.42
N CYS A 153 11.13 0.21 -64.09
CA CYS A 153 9.76 0.39 -64.57
C CYS A 153 9.82 0.94 -66.00
N GLU A 154 9.31 0.17 -66.97
CA GLU A 154 9.31 0.55 -68.40
C GLU A 154 8.53 1.85 -68.65
N ASP A 155 7.42 2.02 -67.93
CA ASP A 155 6.58 3.20 -67.96
C ASP A 155 7.06 4.22 -66.91
N LYS A 156 7.51 5.39 -67.37
CA LYS A 156 7.97 6.50 -66.53
C LYS A 156 6.88 7.07 -65.62
N SER A 157 5.60 6.77 -65.89
CA SER A 157 4.47 7.17 -65.03
C SER A 157 4.19 6.20 -63.87
N ARG A 158 4.93 5.08 -63.80
CA ARG A 158 4.82 4.08 -62.73
C ARG A 158 6.00 4.14 -61.78
N THR A 159 5.73 3.94 -60.50
CA THR A 159 6.75 3.89 -59.44
C THR A 159 6.90 2.43 -58.97
N PRO A 160 8.12 1.95 -58.65
CA PRO A 160 8.30 0.62 -58.09
C PRO A 160 7.80 0.54 -56.64
N VAL A 161 7.20 -0.59 -56.30
CA VAL A 161 6.79 -0.96 -54.93
C VAL A 161 8.01 -1.05 -54.00
N THR A 162 7.86 -0.65 -52.75
CA THR A 162 8.93 -0.80 -51.76
C THR A 162 9.19 -2.28 -51.47
N ARG A 163 10.46 -2.70 -51.62
CA ARG A 163 10.85 -4.09 -51.41
C ARG A 163 10.51 -4.59 -50.00
N ARG A 164 9.96 -5.81 -49.94
CA ARG A 164 9.76 -6.50 -48.66
C ARG A 164 11.11 -6.96 -48.10
N PRO A 165 11.28 -7.01 -46.75
CA PRO A 165 12.55 -7.43 -46.15
C PRO A 165 13.08 -8.80 -46.58
N LYS A 166 12.19 -9.69 -47.04
CA LYS A 166 12.53 -11.04 -47.52
C LYS A 166 12.96 -11.07 -49.00
N ASN A 167 12.70 -10.01 -49.75
CA ASN A 167 13.01 -9.92 -51.19
C ASN A 167 14.29 -9.11 -51.40
N LYS A 168 15.39 -9.55 -50.78
CA LYS A 168 16.70 -8.98 -51.04
C LYS A 168 17.21 -9.52 -52.37
N VAL A 169 17.69 -8.64 -53.23
CA VAL A 169 18.29 -9.01 -54.52
C VAL A 169 19.79 -8.82 -54.40
N GLU A 170 20.52 -9.91 -54.53
CA GLU A 170 21.98 -9.88 -54.54
C GLU A 170 22.48 -9.25 -55.85
N PRO A 171 23.68 -8.65 -55.88
CA PRO A 171 24.21 -7.99 -57.08
C PRO A 171 24.19 -8.87 -58.34
N LYS A 172 24.45 -10.17 -58.20
CA LYS A 172 24.43 -11.14 -59.32
C LYS A 172 23.05 -11.35 -59.94
N ASP A 173 21.98 -11.15 -59.17
CA ASP A 173 20.58 -11.33 -59.59
C ASP A 173 19.95 -9.98 -59.96
N ALA A 174 20.72 -8.89 -59.84
CA ALA A 174 20.25 -7.54 -60.04
C ALA A 174 19.77 -7.34 -61.47
N GLU A 175 20.36 -7.94 -62.50
CA GLU A 175 19.94 -7.78 -63.89
C GLU A 175 18.58 -8.44 -64.16
N THR A 176 18.41 -9.69 -63.69
CA THR A 176 17.23 -10.53 -63.95
C THR A 176 16.00 -10.17 -63.12
N TYR A 177 16.15 -9.33 -62.10
CA TYR A 177 15.04 -8.97 -61.21
C TYR A 177 14.07 -7.96 -61.84
N THR A 178 12.77 -8.25 -61.82
CA THR A 178 11.72 -7.32 -62.27
C THR A 178 10.92 -6.81 -61.06
N PRO A 179 10.98 -5.51 -60.73
CA PRO A 179 10.17 -4.95 -59.65
C PRO A 179 8.70 -4.86 -60.06
N GLU A 180 7.81 -4.96 -59.06
CA GLU A 180 6.41 -4.62 -59.27
C GLU A 180 6.25 -3.10 -59.35
N CYS A 181 5.68 -2.60 -60.45
CA CYS A 181 5.46 -1.18 -60.70
C CYS A 181 3.95 -0.89 -60.79
N ALA A 182 3.50 0.21 -60.17
CA ALA A 182 2.11 0.64 -60.16
C ALA A 182 2.00 2.15 -60.43
N LYS A 183 0.82 2.61 -60.85
CA LYS A 183 0.56 4.03 -61.11
C LYS A 183 0.58 4.80 -59.80
N ASP A 184 1.39 5.85 -59.74
CA ASP A 184 1.59 6.66 -58.54
C ASP A 184 0.75 7.95 -58.63
N GLU A 185 -0.35 7.99 -57.88
CA GLU A 185 -1.26 9.14 -57.86
C GLU A 185 -0.76 10.25 -56.93
N ASP A 186 0.13 9.94 -55.98
CA ASP A 186 0.74 10.91 -55.06
C ASP A 186 2.27 10.72 -54.98
N PRO A 187 3.00 11.08 -56.06
CA PRO A 187 4.46 10.92 -56.12
C PRO A 187 5.20 11.86 -55.14
N ASN A 188 4.46 12.77 -54.48
CA ASN A 188 4.99 13.71 -53.51
C ASN A 188 4.77 13.26 -52.07
N TYR A 189 4.17 12.09 -51.83
CA TYR A 189 3.89 11.63 -50.47
C TYR A 189 5.17 11.58 -49.62
N ARG A 190 5.13 12.19 -48.44
CA ARG A 190 6.24 12.19 -47.49
C ARG A 190 5.79 11.83 -46.09
N CYS A 191 6.63 11.06 -45.43
CA CYS A 191 6.45 10.81 -44.01
C CYS A 191 6.89 12.02 -43.18
N LYS A 192 6.00 12.48 -42.30
CA LYS A 192 6.23 13.62 -41.41
C LYS A 192 7.52 13.48 -40.59
N ASN A 193 7.91 12.26 -40.23
CA ASN A 193 9.12 11.97 -39.45
C ASN A 193 10.11 11.11 -40.25
N HIS A 194 10.73 11.70 -41.28
CA HIS A 194 11.66 11.01 -42.18
C HIS A 194 12.89 10.37 -41.49
N LYS A 195 13.22 10.78 -40.25
CA LYS A 195 14.28 10.15 -39.46
C LYS A 195 13.84 8.82 -38.82
N ARG A 196 12.56 8.70 -38.46
CA ARG A 196 12.00 7.54 -37.73
C ARG A 196 11.09 6.65 -38.57
N THR A 197 10.65 7.18 -39.70
CA THR A 197 9.72 6.51 -40.61
C THR A 197 10.22 6.64 -42.03
N TYR A 198 9.96 5.61 -42.84
CA TYR A 198 10.24 5.61 -44.26
C TYR A 198 8.94 5.50 -45.04
N HIS A 199 8.99 6.03 -46.26
CA HIS A 199 7.91 5.95 -47.23
C HIS A 199 7.84 4.52 -47.78
N HIS A 200 6.78 3.81 -47.42
CA HIS A 200 6.52 2.45 -47.83
C HIS A 200 5.39 2.44 -48.85
N MET A 201 5.69 1.93 -50.03
CA MET A 201 4.82 1.86 -51.20
C MET A 201 4.40 0.42 -51.44
N GLU A 202 3.10 0.18 -51.63
CA GLU A 202 2.52 -1.11 -51.99
C GLU A 202 1.57 -0.95 -53.18
N SER A 203 1.56 -1.90 -54.11
CA SER A 203 0.56 -1.94 -55.17
C SER A 203 -0.78 -2.44 -54.58
N GLU A 204 -1.86 -1.81 -54.99
CA GLU A 204 -3.24 -2.22 -54.68
C GLU A 204 -4.02 -2.27 -55.99
N THR A 205 -4.74 -3.37 -56.23
CA THR A 205 -5.57 -3.52 -57.43
C THR A 205 -6.89 -2.78 -57.22
N ARG A 206 -7.22 -1.84 -58.12
CA ARG A 206 -8.45 -1.05 -58.12
C ARG A 206 -9.22 -1.30 -59.42
N GLY A 207 -10.14 -2.27 -59.42
CA GLY A 207 -10.86 -2.71 -60.62
C GLY A 207 -10.28 -3.99 -61.22
N GLU A 208 -10.67 -4.34 -62.46
CA GLU A 208 -10.23 -5.59 -63.10
C GLU A 208 -8.75 -5.60 -63.50
N ASP A 209 -8.14 -4.45 -63.86
CA ASP A 209 -6.74 -4.43 -64.34
C ASP A 209 -5.85 -3.26 -63.85
N ASP A 210 -6.39 -2.28 -63.12
CA ASP A 210 -5.62 -1.09 -62.70
C ASP A 210 -4.91 -1.29 -61.35
N LYS A 211 -3.58 -1.28 -61.36
CA LYS A 211 -2.75 -1.24 -60.14
C LYS A 211 -2.40 0.20 -59.77
N VAL A 212 -2.89 0.65 -58.61
CA VAL A 212 -2.58 1.95 -58.03
C VAL A 212 -1.59 1.82 -56.87
N MET A 213 -0.78 2.85 -56.65
CA MET A 213 0.18 2.89 -55.56
C MET A 213 -0.48 3.34 -54.26
N LYS A 214 -0.32 2.55 -53.21
CA LYS A 214 -0.71 2.88 -51.84
C LYS A 214 0.52 3.34 -51.07
N HIS A 215 0.48 4.58 -50.59
CA HIS A 215 1.54 5.14 -49.76
C HIS A 215 1.24 4.96 -48.27
N SER A 216 2.25 4.56 -47.51
CA SER A 216 2.16 4.46 -46.05
C SER A 216 3.49 4.84 -45.41
N CYS A 217 3.45 5.26 -44.15
CA CYS A 217 4.65 5.50 -43.36
C CYS A 217 4.91 4.33 -42.42
N ARG A 218 6.08 3.70 -42.56
CA ARG A 218 6.48 2.58 -41.69
C ARG A 218 7.68 2.96 -40.85
N THR A 219 7.74 2.48 -39.62
CA THR A 219 8.88 2.70 -38.73
C THR A 219 10.14 2.04 -39.28
N THR A 220 11.26 2.77 -39.29
CA THR A 220 12.57 2.25 -39.70
C THR A 220 13.05 1.15 -38.74
N ARG A 221 13.95 0.28 -39.20
CA ARG A 221 14.56 -0.75 -38.35
C ARG A 221 15.36 -0.12 -37.21
N TYR A 222 16.06 0.99 -37.46
CA TYR A 222 16.76 1.76 -36.43
C TYR A 222 15.80 2.19 -35.31
N THR A 223 14.69 2.84 -35.65
CA THR A 223 13.72 3.27 -34.62
C THR A 223 13.06 2.09 -33.92
N LYS A 224 12.82 0.96 -34.61
CA LYS A 224 12.34 -0.26 -33.93
C LYS A 224 13.36 -0.78 -32.91
N LYS A 225 14.65 -0.81 -33.25
CA LYS A 225 15.74 -1.19 -32.32
C LYS A 225 15.78 -0.22 -31.12
N GLU A 226 15.76 1.09 -31.38
CA GLU A 226 15.72 2.13 -30.34
C GLU A 226 14.51 1.97 -29.40
N LEU A 227 13.32 1.68 -29.93
CA LEU A 227 12.12 1.42 -29.14
C LEU A 227 12.25 0.16 -28.26
N VAL A 228 12.84 -0.91 -28.79
CA VAL A 228 13.10 -2.15 -28.05
C VAL A 228 14.12 -1.91 -26.94
N GLU A 229 15.23 -1.22 -27.23
CA GLU A 229 16.25 -0.86 -26.24
C GLU A 229 15.67 0.04 -25.13
N ASN A 230 14.91 1.07 -25.50
CA ASN A 230 14.25 1.96 -24.53
C ASN A 230 13.19 1.23 -23.69
N TYR A 231 12.51 0.24 -24.27
CA TYR A 231 11.60 -0.62 -23.51
C TYR A 231 12.38 -1.51 -22.53
N GLN A 232 13.46 -2.17 -22.97
CA GLN A 232 14.31 -3.00 -22.12
C GLN A 232 14.90 -2.20 -20.95
N LYS A 233 15.45 -1.00 -21.21
CA LYS A 233 15.94 -0.09 -20.16
C LYS A 233 14.87 0.22 -19.12
N ARG A 234 13.64 0.56 -19.55
CA ARG A 234 12.51 0.81 -18.62
C ARG A 234 12.15 -0.42 -17.79
N VAL A 235 12.15 -1.61 -18.40
CA VAL A 235 11.88 -2.87 -17.70
C VAL A 235 12.96 -3.17 -16.66
N GLU A 236 14.23 -2.94 -16.98
CA GLU A 236 15.36 -3.12 -16.05
C GLU A 236 15.28 -2.16 -14.87
N THR A 237 15.05 -0.86 -15.12
CA THR A 237 14.86 0.14 -14.05
C THR A 237 13.66 -0.23 -13.16
N ALA A 238 12.55 -0.66 -13.73
CA ALA A 238 11.37 -1.08 -12.97
C ALA A 238 11.66 -2.34 -12.12
N LYS A 239 12.43 -3.31 -12.64
CA LYS A 239 12.87 -4.47 -11.87
C LYS A 239 13.76 -4.08 -10.69
N GLU A 240 14.69 -3.15 -10.89
CA GLU A 240 15.57 -2.68 -9.82
C GLU A 240 14.80 -1.91 -8.74
N GLN A 241 13.88 -1.02 -9.12
CA GLN A 241 13.00 -0.33 -8.17
C GLN A 241 12.11 -1.31 -7.40
N LYS A 242 11.55 -2.33 -8.08
CA LYS A 242 10.78 -3.39 -7.42
C LYS A 242 11.64 -4.19 -6.44
N LYS A 243 12.89 -4.46 -6.76
CA LYS A 243 13.82 -5.15 -5.85
C LYS A 243 14.11 -4.31 -4.61
N ARG A 244 14.48 -3.03 -4.78
CA ARG A 244 14.74 -2.08 -3.67
C ARG A 244 13.52 -1.91 -2.77
N THR A 245 12.33 -1.75 -3.33
CA THR A 245 11.08 -1.63 -2.55
C THR A 245 10.73 -2.93 -1.83
N THR A 246 10.98 -4.10 -2.43
CA THR A 246 10.75 -5.39 -1.77
C THR A 246 11.73 -5.62 -0.62
N GLU A 247 13.01 -5.26 -0.79
CA GLU A 247 14.02 -5.34 0.26
C GLU A 247 13.71 -4.38 1.41
N SER A 248 13.34 -3.13 1.10
CA SER A 248 12.91 -2.15 2.10
C SER A 248 11.68 -2.64 2.88
N LYS A 249 10.66 -3.16 2.20
CA LYS A 249 9.45 -3.70 2.85
C LYS A 249 9.77 -4.90 3.74
N LYS A 250 10.69 -5.78 3.34
CA LYS A 250 11.13 -6.91 4.16
C LYS A 250 11.89 -6.44 5.40
N ALA A 251 12.77 -5.45 5.26
CA ALA A 251 13.49 -4.87 6.39
C ALA A 251 12.54 -4.17 7.37
N GLU A 252 11.58 -3.40 6.86
CA GLU A 252 10.53 -2.76 7.65
C GLU A 252 9.65 -3.80 8.35
N GLN A 253 9.19 -4.83 7.65
CA GLN A 253 8.41 -5.91 8.25
C GLN A 253 9.18 -6.64 9.36
N LYS A 254 10.48 -6.88 9.17
CA LYS A 254 11.35 -7.48 10.19
C LYS A 254 11.46 -6.59 11.43
N GLU A 255 11.63 -5.29 11.24
CA GLU A 255 11.69 -4.34 12.35
C GLU A 255 10.34 -4.18 13.07
N ASN A 256 9.24 -4.20 12.32
CA ASN A 256 7.89 -4.21 12.86
C ASN A 256 7.67 -5.48 13.69
N ASN A 257 8.08 -6.65 13.21
CA ASN A 257 8.00 -7.89 13.98
C ASN A 257 8.85 -7.83 15.26
N ARG A 258 10.05 -7.22 15.22
CA ARG A 258 10.90 -6.96 16.40
C ARG A 258 10.15 -6.14 17.44
N ARG A 259 9.65 -4.97 17.05
CA ARG A 259 8.87 -4.11 17.97
C ARG A 259 7.64 -4.82 18.52
N GLY A 260 6.88 -5.50 17.66
CA GLY A 260 5.68 -6.23 18.06
C GLY A 260 5.97 -7.33 19.07
N ARG A 261 7.03 -8.12 18.84
CA ARG A 261 7.45 -9.18 19.77
C ARG A 261 7.96 -8.61 21.10
N ASN A 262 8.72 -7.52 21.04
CA ASN A 262 9.23 -6.81 22.21
C ASN A 262 8.08 -6.30 23.09
N GLY A 263 7.13 -5.59 22.48
CA GLY A 263 5.93 -5.08 23.17
C GLY A 263 5.02 -6.17 23.71
N PHE A 264 4.84 -7.26 22.96
CA PHE A 264 4.13 -8.43 23.47
C PHE A 264 4.80 -9.03 24.71
N CYS A 265 6.11 -9.31 24.65
CA CYS A 265 6.83 -9.92 25.77
C CYS A 265 6.86 -9.01 27.00
N PHE A 266 7.02 -7.70 26.79
CA PHE A 266 6.95 -6.73 27.88
C PHE A 266 5.56 -6.73 28.54
N ALA A 267 4.49 -6.60 27.74
CA ALA A 267 3.12 -6.58 28.25
C ALA A 267 2.76 -7.87 29.01
N LEU A 268 3.13 -9.03 28.45
CA LEU A 268 2.92 -10.33 29.08
C LEU A 268 3.62 -10.44 30.44
N LEU A 269 4.91 -10.13 30.49
CA LEU A 269 5.72 -10.26 31.70
C LEU A 269 5.31 -9.25 32.78
N VAL A 270 4.98 -8.01 32.41
CA VAL A 270 4.42 -7.05 33.35
C VAL A 270 3.06 -7.56 33.89
N GLY A 271 2.20 -8.10 33.03
CA GLY A 271 0.90 -8.65 33.41
C GLY A 271 1.00 -9.73 34.48
N ILE A 272 2.00 -10.60 34.42
CA ILE A 272 2.22 -11.66 35.42
C ILE A 272 3.08 -11.22 36.62
N GLY A 273 3.39 -9.93 36.74
CA GLY A 273 4.11 -9.37 37.89
C GLY A 273 5.60 -9.70 37.92
N THR A 274 6.24 -9.77 36.74
CA THR A 274 7.69 -10.02 36.61
C THR A 274 8.54 -8.94 37.27
N TRP A 275 8.05 -7.69 37.24
CA TRP A 275 8.69 -6.49 37.75
C TRP A 275 7.77 -5.71 38.70
N ASP A 276 8.34 -4.86 39.56
CA ASP A 276 7.56 -4.01 40.44
C ASP A 276 6.71 -3.04 39.60
N LEU A 277 5.39 -3.12 39.79
CA LEU A 277 4.42 -2.29 39.09
C LEU A 277 4.64 -0.79 39.36
N LYS A 278 5.22 -0.40 40.49
CA LYS A 278 5.60 1.00 40.76
C LYS A 278 6.78 1.45 39.91
N GLU A 279 7.79 0.59 39.72
CA GLU A 279 8.94 0.89 38.85
C GLU A 279 8.49 0.99 37.40
N VAL A 280 7.70 0.02 36.93
CA VAL A 280 7.08 0.05 35.60
C VAL A 280 6.20 1.30 35.47
N ALA A 281 5.48 1.66 36.55
CA ALA A 281 4.64 2.85 36.57
C ALA A 281 5.36 4.19 36.59
N ALA A 282 6.65 4.20 36.87
CA ALA A 282 7.47 5.39 36.80
C ALA A 282 8.06 5.63 35.40
N MET A 283 7.95 4.68 34.47
CA MET A 283 8.50 4.80 33.13
C MET A 283 7.74 5.87 32.32
N SER A 284 8.49 6.76 31.68
CA SER A 284 7.97 7.70 30.71
C SER A 284 7.58 7.02 29.39
N PRO A 285 6.73 7.65 28.57
CA PRO A 285 6.43 7.12 27.23
C PRO A 285 7.64 6.98 26.33
N ASP A 286 8.59 7.94 26.41
CA ASP A 286 9.84 7.89 25.66
C ASP A 286 10.69 6.66 26.04
N GLU A 287 10.71 6.27 27.32
CA GLU A 287 11.43 5.06 27.77
C GLU A 287 10.76 3.78 27.25
N VAL A 288 9.42 3.71 27.29
CA VAL A 288 8.69 2.54 26.77
C VAL A 288 8.85 2.42 25.26
N ASP A 289 8.67 3.51 24.51
CA ASP A 289 8.80 3.51 23.05
C ASP A 289 10.22 3.17 22.60
N GLY A 290 11.22 3.76 23.27
CA GLY A 290 12.62 3.43 23.01
C GLY A 290 12.95 1.97 23.35
N MET A 291 12.38 1.42 24.43
CA MET A 291 12.57 0.02 24.82
C MET A 291 12.03 -0.94 23.75
N MET A 292 10.89 -0.62 23.12
CA MET A 292 10.32 -1.47 22.05
C MET A 292 11.22 -1.57 20.82
N GLU A 293 11.98 -0.52 20.52
CA GLU A 293 12.92 -0.47 19.41
C GLU A 293 14.30 -1.07 19.78
N THR A 294 14.63 -1.18 21.07
CA THR A 294 15.86 -1.88 21.49
C THR A 294 15.67 -3.39 21.44
N TRP A 295 16.10 -3.99 20.33
CA TRP A 295 16.20 -5.44 20.16
C TRP A 295 17.63 -5.93 20.45
N PRO A 296 17.85 -7.05 21.16
CA PRO A 296 19.19 -7.59 21.38
C PRO A 296 19.86 -7.99 20.05
N GLU A 297 21.09 -7.54 19.80
CA GLU A 297 21.75 -7.66 18.48
C GLU A 297 22.03 -9.10 18.02
N ASN A 298 22.00 -10.08 18.92
CA ASN A 298 22.38 -11.48 18.65
C ASN A 298 21.21 -12.45 18.49
N ASP A 299 19.96 -11.96 18.49
CA ASP A 299 18.80 -12.84 18.47
C ASP A 299 18.29 -13.17 17.07
N ALA A 300 17.68 -14.35 16.96
CA ALA A 300 16.98 -14.80 15.76
C ALA A 300 15.95 -13.78 15.28
N ASP A 301 15.62 -13.81 13.99
CA ASP A 301 14.59 -12.96 13.41
C ASP A 301 13.27 -13.21 14.13
N PRO A 302 12.67 -12.20 14.76
CA PRO A 302 11.49 -12.44 15.57
C PRO A 302 10.30 -12.71 14.68
N GLU A 303 9.53 -13.70 15.13
CA GLU A 303 8.21 -13.96 14.62
C GLU A 303 7.18 -13.43 15.62
N PHE A 304 6.08 -12.92 15.06
CA PHE A 304 4.96 -12.42 15.82
C PHE A 304 4.32 -13.57 16.62
N LEU A 305 4.05 -13.33 17.91
CA LEU A 305 3.38 -14.30 18.77
C LEU A 305 1.91 -13.94 18.89
N ASP A 306 1.04 -14.84 18.44
CA ASP A 306 -0.38 -14.72 18.69
C ASP A 306 -0.74 -15.20 20.10
N ASP A 307 -1.80 -14.65 20.69
CA ASP A 307 -2.24 -15.00 22.06
C ASP A 307 -2.51 -16.48 22.25
N HIS A 308 -3.08 -17.16 21.24
CA HIS A 308 -3.43 -18.57 21.33
C HIS A 308 -2.21 -19.48 21.43
N MET A 309 -1.03 -18.98 21.03
CA MET A 309 0.25 -19.68 21.17
C MET A 309 0.81 -19.57 22.59
N VAL A 310 0.21 -18.74 23.44
CA VAL A 310 0.66 -18.56 24.83
C VAL A 310 -0.39 -19.13 25.77
N THR A 311 0.06 -19.92 26.73
CA THR A 311 -0.75 -20.34 27.87
C THR A 311 -0.02 -19.98 29.14
N ILE A 312 -0.73 -19.42 30.12
CA ILE A 312 -0.19 -19.20 31.46
C ILE A 312 -0.78 -20.28 32.35
N GLY A 313 0.04 -20.98 33.10
CA GLY A 313 -0.38 -21.95 34.11
C GLY A 313 0.34 -21.70 35.43
N TYR A 314 0.01 -22.48 36.46
CA TYR A 314 0.83 -22.51 37.67
C TYR A 314 2.09 -23.32 37.42
N LYS A 315 3.19 -22.89 38.04
CA LYS A 315 4.41 -23.68 38.08
C LYS A 315 4.12 -24.98 38.83
N PRO A 316 4.46 -26.17 38.29
CA PRO A 316 4.34 -27.40 39.04
C PRO A 316 5.23 -27.30 40.27
N LYS A 317 4.62 -27.41 41.47
CA LYS A 317 5.37 -27.52 42.71
C LYS A 317 6.08 -28.86 42.66
N THR A 318 7.41 -28.86 42.60
CA THR A 318 8.19 -30.10 42.74
C THR A 318 7.83 -30.69 44.10
N ALA A 319 7.09 -31.80 44.11
CA ALA A 319 6.81 -32.53 45.33
C ALA A 319 8.16 -33.08 45.82
N VAL A 320 8.82 -32.36 46.72
CA VAL A 320 10.02 -32.84 47.39
C VAL A 320 9.58 -34.05 48.22
N GLY A 321 10.08 -35.22 47.84
CA GLY A 321 9.58 -36.52 48.27
C GLY A 321 9.40 -36.64 49.78
N GLY A 322 8.18 -37.02 50.16
CA GLY A 322 7.80 -37.31 51.54
C GLY A 322 6.43 -36.73 51.82
N ILE A 323 5.44 -37.63 51.91
CA ILE A 323 4.03 -37.37 52.20
C ILE A 323 3.23 -36.84 50.99
N SER A 324 2.52 -37.77 50.36
CA SER A 324 1.38 -37.53 49.49
C SER A 324 0.30 -36.80 50.27
N GLU A 325 0.29 -35.47 50.21
CA GLU A 325 -0.83 -34.69 50.71
C GLU A 325 -1.50 -33.96 49.54
N THR A 326 -2.66 -34.51 49.16
CA THR A 326 -3.73 -33.96 48.34
C THR A 326 -4.35 -32.68 48.93
N THR A 327 -3.63 -31.94 49.77
CA THR A 327 -4.09 -30.72 50.43
C THR A 327 -3.85 -29.49 49.53
N MET A 328 -4.23 -29.58 48.25
CA MET A 328 -4.55 -28.41 47.44
C MET A 328 -5.99 -28.01 47.76
N ALA A 329 -6.20 -27.25 48.85
CA ALA A 329 -7.54 -26.80 49.23
C ALA A 329 -7.57 -25.31 49.63
N GLY A 330 -6.73 -24.50 48.99
CA GLY A 330 -6.98 -23.06 48.88
C GLY A 330 -7.41 -22.77 47.45
N PRO A 331 -8.50 -22.02 47.20
CA PRO A 331 -8.83 -21.59 45.84
C PRO A 331 -7.60 -20.87 45.24
N PRO A 332 -7.36 -21.01 43.93
CA PRO A 332 -6.31 -20.28 43.26
C PRO A 332 -6.48 -18.80 43.59
N ILE A 333 -5.55 -18.23 44.36
CA ILE A 333 -5.55 -16.79 44.62
C ILE A 333 -5.36 -16.16 43.25
N VAL A 334 -6.46 -15.67 42.66
CA VAL A 334 -6.38 -14.75 41.55
C VAL A 334 -5.72 -13.53 42.14
N MET A 335 -4.40 -13.42 42.00
CA MET A 335 -3.76 -12.13 42.16
C MET A 335 -4.34 -11.28 41.04
N ILE A 336 -5.43 -10.56 41.35
CA ILE A 336 -5.99 -9.55 40.47
C ILE A 336 -4.80 -8.76 39.99
N ILE A 337 -4.64 -8.72 38.66
CA ILE A 337 -3.61 -7.96 38.01
C ILE A 337 -3.98 -6.48 38.13
N LYS A 338 -4.01 -5.95 39.37
CA LYS A 338 -4.11 -4.52 39.70
C LYS A 338 -3.00 -3.74 38.98
N GLY A 339 -1.94 -4.44 38.57
CA GLY A 339 -0.88 -3.94 37.72
C GLY A 339 -1.34 -3.45 36.35
N ILE A 340 -2.21 -4.18 35.65
CA ILE A 340 -2.70 -3.81 34.32
C ILE A 340 -3.45 -2.48 34.42
N ILE A 341 -4.39 -2.38 35.36
CA ILE A 341 -5.16 -1.15 35.62
C ILE A 341 -4.23 0.03 35.99
N LYS A 342 -3.15 -0.22 36.74
CA LYS A 342 -2.17 0.82 37.14
C LYS A 342 -1.22 1.24 36.01
N LEU A 343 -0.86 0.36 35.08
CA LEU A 343 -0.08 0.76 33.89
C LEU A 343 -0.78 1.85 33.08
N PHE A 344 -2.11 1.81 33.00
CA PHE A 344 -2.86 2.85 32.31
C PHE A 344 -2.78 4.23 32.97
N GLN A 345 -2.53 4.32 34.28
CA GLN A 345 -2.45 5.61 34.99
C GLN A 345 -1.17 6.39 34.66
N ILE A 346 -0.11 5.71 34.21
CA ILE A 346 1.18 6.30 33.84
C ILE A 346 1.01 7.23 32.64
N PHE A 347 0.33 6.73 31.61
CA PHE A 347 0.24 7.38 30.30
C PHE A 347 -0.82 8.48 30.23
N LYS A 348 -1.78 8.50 31.17
CA LYS A 348 -2.72 9.62 31.32
C LYS A 348 -2.04 10.95 31.69
N LYS A 349 -0.86 10.92 32.31
CA LYS A 349 -0.15 12.13 32.78
C LYS A 349 0.85 12.69 31.78
N ALA A 350 1.16 11.97 30.71
CA ALA A 350 2.23 12.33 29.80
C ALA A 350 1.67 12.86 28.46
N THR A 351 1.74 14.18 28.30
CA THR A 351 1.66 15.00 27.07
C THR A 351 0.31 15.66 26.70
N PRO A 352 0.24 17.00 26.69
CA PRO A 352 -0.86 17.79 26.12
C PRO A 352 -0.78 18.07 24.60
N ARG A 353 0.20 17.48 23.88
CA ARG A 353 0.58 17.93 22.51
C ARG A 353 0.59 16.88 21.41
N ALA A 354 0.33 15.60 21.70
CA ALA A 354 -0.04 14.64 20.67
C ALA A 354 -1.56 14.72 20.43
N ALA A 355 -2.02 14.29 19.26
CA ALA A 355 -3.44 14.23 18.85
C ALA A 355 -4.41 13.90 20.00
N PRO A 356 -5.68 14.38 19.98
CA PRO A 356 -6.63 14.21 21.08
C PRO A 356 -6.55 12.77 21.61
N PRO A 357 -6.41 12.60 22.94
CA PRO A 357 -5.95 11.36 23.54
C PRO A 357 -6.76 10.22 22.94
N SER A 358 -6.09 9.34 22.19
CA SER A 358 -6.68 8.07 21.83
C SER A 358 -7.22 7.51 23.15
N THR A 359 -8.51 7.24 23.15
CA THR A 359 -9.21 6.68 24.31
C THR A 359 -8.46 5.46 24.83
N ARG A 360 -8.72 5.09 26.08
CA ARG A 360 -8.10 4.00 26.85
C ARG A 360 -7.77 2.71 26.04
N LYS A 361 -8.57 2.42 25.01
CA LYS A 361 -8.45 1.56 23.81
C LYS A 361 -7.07 1.25 23.21
N ALA A 362 -6.05 2.06 23.48
CA ALA A 362 -4.84 2.02 22.69
C ALA A 362 -3.73 1.17 23.33
N PHE A 363 -3.48 1.24 24.64
CA PHE A 363 -2.16 0.85 25.15
C PHE A 363 -1.79 -0.65 25.09
N TYR A 364 -2.65 -1.58 25.52
CA TYR A 364 -2.31 -3.02 25.47
C TYR A 364 -2.32 -3.53 24.04
N THR A 365 -3.32 -3.12 23.26
CA THR A 365 -3.44 -3.41 21.84
C THR A 365 -2.34 -2.71 21.01
N GLU A 366 -1.83 -1.55 21.44
CA GLU A 366 -0.71 -0.81 20.83
C GLU A 366 0.64 -1.36 21.25
N LEU A 367 0.80 -1.86 22.47
CA LEU A 367 2.03 -2.53 22.90
C LEU A 367 2.14 -3.88 22.21
N LYS A 368 1.06 -4.66 22.18
CA LYS A 368 0.99 -5.91 21.43
C LYS A 368 1.05 -5.66 19.92
N GLY A 369 0.45 -4.57 19.47
CA GLY A 369 0.54 -4.01 18.12
C GLY A 369 1.75 -3.11 17.91
N ALA A 370 2.79 -3.16 18.74
CA ALA A 370 3.92 -2.23 18.64
C ALA A 370 4.63 -2.33 17.27
N GLY A 371 4.44 -3.45 16.56
CA GLY A 371 4.90 -3.60 15.20
C GLY A 371 4.27 -2.63 14.20
N SER A 372 3.02 -2.21 14.40
CA SER A 372 2.39 -1.17 13.57
C SER A 372 2.73 0.25 14.02
N ARG A 373 3.38 0.43 15.18
CA ARG A 373 3.80 1.76 15.63
C ARG A 373 4.97 2.25 14.77
N PRO A 374 5.03 3.58 14.48
CA PRO A 374 6.17 4.16 13.81
C PRO A 374 7.44 3.93 14.63
N LYS A 375 8.58 3.94 13.95
CA LYS A 375 9.89 3.83 14.58
C LYS A 375 10.06 4.86 15.69
N ALA A 376 10.57 4.42 16.84
CA ALA A 376 10.82 5.31 17.97
C ALA A 376 11.77 6.46 17.57
N PRO A 377 11.46 7.72 17.91
CA PRO A 377 12.34 8.82 17.58
C PRO A 377 13.66 8.72 18.39
N PRO A 378 14.75 9.37 17.95
CA PRO A 378 16.05 9.29 18.62
C PRO A 378 16.02 9.65 20.11
N LYS A 379 15.17 10.60 20.49
CA LYS A 379 14.96 11.01 21.89
C LYS A 379 14.46 9.84 22.76
N SER A 380 13.53 9.05 22.26
CA SER A 380 12.97 7.90 22.97
C SER A 380 14.01 6.78 23.10
N LEU A 381 14.80 6.53 22.04
CA LEU A 381 15.95 5.60 22.09
C LEU A 381 16.99 6.03 23.15
N GLU A 382 17.28 7.32 23.24
CA GLU A 382 18.20 7.85 24.25
C GLU A 382 17.63 7.76 25.66
N ALA A 383 16.33 8.06 25.84
CA ALA A 383 15.64 7.92 27.11
C ALA A 383 15.67 6.46 27.61
N ALA A 384 15.34 5.50 26.75
CA ALA A 384 15.41 4.07 27.05
C ALA A 384 16.82 3.62 27.45
N LYS A 385 17.86 4.08 26.73
CA LYS A 385 19.26 3.76 27.07
C LYS A 385 19.71 4.32 28.41
N LYS A 386 19.22 5.51 28.79
CA LYS A 386 19.55 6.16 30.08
C LYS A 386 18.70 5.64 31.25
N SER A 387 17.60 4.96 30.95
CA SER A 387 16.70 4.43 31.97
C SER A 387 17.29 3.21 32.68
N GLY A 388 17.47 3.32 34.00
CA GLY A 388 17.85 2.19 34.84
C GLY A 388 16.81 1.07 34.82
N THR A 389 15.52 1.41 34.73
CA THR A 389 14.42 0.44 34.68
C THR A 389 14.42 -0.33 33.37
N VAL A 390 14.51 0.35 32.22
CA VAL A 390 14.63 -0.32 30.91
C VAL A 390 15.88 -1.20 30.85
N GLY A 391 17.01 -0.69 31.35
CA GLY A 391 18.26 -1.45 31.40
C GLY A 391 18.16 -2.73 32.24
N LYS A 392 17.39 -2.74 33.33
CA LYS A 392 17.09 -3.96 34.10
C LYS A 392 16.21 -4.92 33.30
N MET A 393 15.15 -4.42 32.65
CA MET A 393 14.19 -5.23 31.90
C MET A 393 14.80 -5.93 30.69
N ILE A 394 15.59 -5.22 29.87
CA ILE A 394 16.25 -5.79 28.68
C ILE A 394 17.26 -6.87 29.06
N LYS A 395 17.83 -6.81 30.28
CA LYS A 395 18.76 -7.81 30.80
C LYS A 395 18.07 -8.94 31.58
N ASP A 396 16.75 -8.86 31.77
CA ASP A 396 16.01 -9.89 32.49
C ASP A 396 15.97 -11.17 31.66
N GLN A 397 16.47 -12.28 32.21
CA GLN A 397 16.52 -13.55 31.50
C GLN A 397 15.14 -14.02 31.04
N ARG A 398 14.08 -13.75 31.82
CA ARG A 398 12.71 -14.15 31.46
C ARG A 398 12.21 -13.38 30.24
N PHE A 399 12.61 -12.12 30.13
CA PHE A 399 12.31 -11.28 28.97
C PHE A 399 13.10 -11.73 27.74
N LEU A 400 14.40 -11.95 27.88
CA LEU A 400 15.23 -12.52 26.82
C LEU A 400 14.73 -13.90 26.38
N ASP A 401 14.27 -14.74 27.31
CA ASP A 401 13.68 -16.04 26.99
C ASP A 401 12.37 -15.91 26.21
N CYS A 402 11.56 -14.90 26.51
CA CYS A 402 10.35 -14.59 25.76
C CYS A 402 10.68 -14.09 24.35
N LEU A 403 11.68 -13.21 24.19
CA LEU A 403 12.13 -12.72 22.88
C LEU A 403 12.73 -13.85 22.04
N ALA A 404 13.57 -14.68 22.65
CA ALA A 404 14.25 -15.80 22.01
C ALA A 404 13.34 -17.01 21.75
N ALA A 405 12.10 -17.01 22.25
CA ALA A 405 11.12 -18.05 21.99
C ALA A 405 10.60 -17.95 20.55
N ALA A 406 11.49 -18.12 19.56
CA ALA A 406 11.18 -18.26 18.14
C ALA A 406 10.82 -19.72 17.80
N PRO A 407 10.06 -19.98 16.73
CA PRO A 407 9.85 -21.34 16.28
C PRO A 407 11.20 -21.89 15.78
N ALA A 408 11.52 -23.14 16.10
CA ALA A 408 12.76 -23.76 15.65
C ALA A 408 12.81 -23.89 14.12
N LEU A 409 11.64 -23.79 13.47
CA LEU A 409 11.47 -23.78 12.02
C LEU A 409 12.04 -22.54 11.31
N ALA A 410 12.15 -21.38 11.96
CA ALA A 410 12.80 -20.19 11.37
C ALA A 410 14.27 -20.44 11.04
N VAL A 411 14.91 -21.39 11.73
CA VAL A 411 16.31 -21.78 11.53
C VAL A 411 16.47 -22.85 10.45
N LYS A 412 15.39 -23.52 10.00
CA LYS A 412 15.44 -24.65 9.05
C LYS A 412 14.46 -24.53 7.89
N ALA A 413 14.39 -23.36 7.27
CA ALA A 413 13.71 -23.16 6.00
C ALA A 413 14.47 -23.82 4.81
N ARG A 414 14.73 -25.14 4.83
CA ARG A 414 15.06 -25.98 3.66
C ARG A 414 14.66 -27.45 3.87
N GLY A 415 13.36 -27.72 3.70
CA GLY A 415 12.90 -29.00 3.18
C GLY A 415 12.50 -30.07 4.19
N ARG A 416 11.26 -30.53 4.02
CA ARG A 416 10.58 -31.69 4.59
C ARG A 416 9.94 -31.47 5.97
N HIS A 417 8.62 -31.73 6.00
CA HIS A 417 7.79 -31.85 7.19
C HIS A 417 8.56 -32.51 8.33
N LYS A 418 8.68 -31.79 9.44
CA LYS A 418 9.39 -32.21 10.64
C LYS A 418 8.63 -31.76 11.89
N PRO A 419 8.85 -32.47 13.02
CA PRO A 419 7.95 -32.55 14.17
C PRO A 419 7.61 -31.19 14.76
N ALA A 420 6.40 -31.08 15.34
CA ALA A 420 5.93 -29.94 16.10
C ALA A 420 7.04 -29.43 17.03
N ASP A 421 7.37 -28.14 16.91
CA ASP A 421 8.32 -27.50 17.82
C ASP A 421 7.85 -27.74 19.27
N PRO A 422 8.71 -28.29 20.15
CA PRO A 422 8.31 -28.53 21.52
C PRO A 422 7.97 -27.19 22.19
N PRO A 423 6.88 -27.12 22.99
CA PRO A 423 6.54 -25.91 23.70
C PRO A 423 7.69 -25.41 24.57
N ARG A 424 7.97 -24.10 24.53
CA ARG A 424 8.97 -23.48 25.40
C ARG A 424 8.28 -22.96 26.65
N SER A 425 8.82 -23.27 27.83
CA SER A 425 8.28 -22.78 29.11
C SER A 425 9.20 -21.75 29.75
N ILE A 426 8.63 -20.69 30.29
CA ILE A 426 9.29 -19.65 31.08
C ILE A 426 8.60 -19.60 32.44
N ASP A 427 9.35 -19.88 33.51
CA ASP A 427 8.82 -19.81 34.87
C ASP A 427 8.99 -18.37 35.40
N VAL A 428 7.89 -17.79 35.91
CA VAL A 428 7.85 -16.43 36.44
C VAL A 428 7.03 -16.43 37.73
N ASN A 429 7.71 -16.25 38.86
CA ASN A 429 7.10 -16.37 40.19
C ASN A 429 6.38 -17.74 40.33
N ASP A 430 5.09 -17.73 40.69
CA ASP A 430 4.25 -18.93 40.79
C ASP A 430 3.66 -19.40 39.46
N TYR A 431 3.95 -18.70 38.36
CA TYR A 431 3.40 -18.98 37.04
C TYR A 431 4.43 -19.63 36.12
N ARG A 432 3.90 -20.37 35.14
CA ARG A 432 4.61 -20.90 33.99
C ARG A 432 3.94 -20.38 32.73
N VAL A 433 4.67 -19.62 31.94
CA VAL A 433 4.28 -19.22 30.60
C VAL A 433 4.74 -20.32 29.64
N VAL A 434 3.83 -20.90 28.89
CA VAL A 434 4.12 -21.89 27.84
C VAL A 434 3.85 -21.23 26.49
N ILE A 435 4.86 -21.26 25.62
CA ILE A 435 4.79 -20.77 24.25
C ILE A 435 4.80 -22.00 23.33
N ASP A 436 3.66 -22.29 22.73
CA ASP A 436 3.45 -23.38 21.77
C ASP A 436 3.02 -22.81 20.41
N TRP A 437 3.96 -22.83 19.47
CA TRP A 437 3.75 -22.36 18.10
C TRP A 437 2.74 -23.20 17.30
N ASN A 438 2.38 -24.38 17.79
CA ASN A 438 1.41 -25.29 17.17
C ASN A 438 0.06 -25.26 17.87
N ALA A 439 -0.12 -24.44 18.90
CA ALA A 439 -1.38 -24.34 19.60
C ALA A 439 -2.49 -23.93 18.60
N PRO A 440 -3.67 -24.56 18.64
CA PRO A 440 -4.78 -24.15 17.79
C PRO A 440 -5.30 -22.78 18.24
N ARG A 441 -5.88 -22.02 17.30
CA ARG A 441 -6.60 -20.79 17.64
C ARG A 441 -7.73 -21.11 18.61
N ASN A 442 -7.75 -20.43 19.75
CA ASN A 442 -8.85 -20.53 20.69
C ASN A 442 -10.00 -19.60 20.28
N ALA A 443 -11.22 -20.01 20.60
CA ALA A 443 -12.44 -19.26 20.34
C ALA A 443 -12.79 -18.28 21.48
N LEU A 444 -11.81 -17.94 22.33
CA LEU A 444 -12.06 -17.05 23.46
C LEU A 444 -12.53 -15.69 22.96
N LYS A 445 -13.74 -15.33 23.35
CA LYS A 445 -14.27 -14.00 23.11
C LYS A 445 -13.54 -13.03 24.04
N ILE A 446 -13.19 -11.88 23.49
CA ILE A 446 -12.62 -10.76 24.24
C ILE A 446 -13.67 -9.65 24.27
N PRO A 447 -13.69 -8.84 25.34
CA PRO A 447 -14.45 -7.61 25.35
C PRO A 447 -14.16 -6.73 24.15
N GLY A 448 -15.15 -5.94 23.72
CA GLY A 448 -14.95 -4.89 22.72
C GLY A 448 -13.87 -3.89 23.15
N GLU A 449 -13.29 -3.21 22.18
CA GLU A 449 -12.21 -2.23 22.37
C GLU A 449 -12.62 -1.08 23.32
N GLU A 450 -13.92 -0.81 23.42
CA GLU A 450 -14.54 0.17 24.31
C GLU A 450 -14.47 -0.21 25.80
N PHE A 451 -14.14 -1.47 26.13
CA PHE A 451 -14.06 -1.98 27.50
C PHE A 451 -12.65 -2.39 27.93
N GLU A 452 -11.61 -2.16 27.12
CA GLU A 452 -10.22 -2.56 27.44
C GLU A 452 -9.67 -2.00 28.76
N ASP A 453 -10.29 -0.94 29.26
CA ASP A 453 -9.91 -0.23 30.48
C ASP A 453 -10.64 -0.69 31.74
N ARG A 454 -11.59 -1.60 31.58
CA ARG A 454 -12.37 -2.19 32.65
C ARG A 454 -12.12 -3.68 32.68
N GLN A 455 -12.35 -4.25 33.86
CA GLN A 455 -12.23 -5.67 34.07
C GLN A 455 -13.45 -6.10 34.88
N ILE A 456 -14.10 -7.17 34.44
CA ILE A 456 -15.10 -7.84 35.26
C ILE A 456 -14.34 -8.74 36.21
N THR A 457 -14.57 -8.62 37.51
CA THR A 457 -14.01 -9.54 38.51
C THR A 457 -15.15 -10.17 39.29
N VAL A 458 -15.14 -11.50 39.39
CA VAL A 458 -16.06 -12.27 40.19
C VAL A 458 -15.31 -12.83 41.39
N ARG A 459 -15.86 -12.56 42.57
CA ARG A 459 -15.36 -13.11 43.83
C ARG A 459 -16.38 -14.09 44.36
N LEU A 460 -15.92 -15.26 44.79
CA LEU A 460 -16.76 -16.31 45.37
C LEU A 460 -16.29 -16.66 46.78
N GLY A 461 -17.22 -16.99 47.65
CA GLY A 461 -16.97 -17.43 49.02
C GLY A 461 -17.92 -18.55 49.40
N ALA A 462 -17.40 -19.54 50.11
CA ALA A 462 -18.17 -20.60 50.73
C ALA A 462 -18.10 -20.43 52.25
N ASP A 463 -19.25 -20.24 52.89
CA ASP A 463 -19.32 -19.98 54.32
C ASP A 463 -19.43 -21.29 55.10
N THR A 464 -18.36 -22.08 55.10
CA THR A 464 -18.36 -23.36 55.84
C THR A 464 -18.29 -23.17 57.36
N ASP A 465 -17.95 -21.98 57.88
CA ASP A 465 -17.68 -21.74 59.31
C ASP A 465 -18.03 -20.30 59.82
N ASN A 466 -18.93 -19.54 59.19
CA ASN A 466 -19.11 -18.09 59.45
C ASN A 466 -17.82 -17.26 59.26
N LYS A 467 -16.93 -17.68 58.35
CA LYS A 467 -15.64 -17.03 58.08
C LYS A 467 -15.78 -15.86 57.12
N VAL A 468 -16.74 -15.92 56.21
CA VAL A 468 -17.01 -14.85 55.23
C VAL A 468 -17.38 -13.56 55.95
N THR A 469 -18.16 -13.65 57.03
CA THR A 469 -18.61 -12.51 57.84
C THR A 469 -17.53 -11.92 58.76
N LYS A 470 -16.47 -12.67 59.10
CA LYS A 470 -15.42 -12.21 60.04
C LYS A 470 -14.17 -11.65 59.36
N ASN A 471 -13.79 -12.17 58.20
CA ASN A 471 -12.49 -11.87 57.56
C ASN A 471 -12.60 -11.10 56.24
N GLY A 472 -13.75 -10.51 55.92
CA GLY A 472 -13.88 -9.61 54.79
C GLY A 472 -14.23 -10.26 53.45
N GLY A 473 -15.16 -11.23 53.46
CA GLY A 473 -15.93 -11.57 52.26
C GLY A 473 -15.28 -12.55 51.29
N ALA A 474 -15.95 -12.75 50.15
CA ALA A 474 -15.57 -13.64 49.06
C ALA A 474 -14.16 -13.36 48.49
N THR A 475 -13.54 -14.40 47.94
CA THR A 475 -12.19 -14.36 47.36
C THR A 475 -12.23 -14.23 45.85
N ASP A 476 -11.28 -13.50 45.27
CA ASP A 476 -11.15 -13.37 43.82
C ASP A 476 -11.07 -14.74 43.17
N TRP A 477 -12.06 -15.07 42.34
CA TRP A 477 -12.13 -16.35 41.65
C TRP A 477 -11.76 -16.23 40.18
N ALA A 478 -12.30 -15.22 39.48
CA ALA A 478 -12.04 -15.05 38.06
C ALA A 478 -12.18 -13.59 37.61
N SER A 479 -11.41 -13.20 36.59
CA SER A 479 -11.49 -11.88 35.97
C SER A 479 -11.38 -11.91 34.43
N THR A 480 -12.02 -10.98 33.73
CA THR A 480 -11.87 -10.86 32.26
C THR A 480 -10.50 -10.29 31.88
N TYR A 481 -10.05 -10.54 30.65
CA TYR A 481 -8.79 -10.01 30.13
C TYR A 481 -8.98 -9.50 28.69
N PRO A 482 -8.21 -8.48 28.26
CA PRO A 482 -8.29 -7.93 26.90
C PRO A 482 -7.61 -8.82 25.84
N ASP A 483 -6.84 -9.82 26.26
CA ASP A 483 -6.16 -10.77 25.37
C ASP A 483 -6.88 -12.13 25.31
N ARG A 484 -6.48 -13.01 24.40
CA ARG A 484 -6.99 -14.40 24.26
C ARG A 484 -6.07 -15.45 24.92
N ILE A 485 -5.18 -15.07 25.82
CA ILE A 485 -4.26 -16.01 26.46
C ILE A 485 -5.01 -16.82 27.52
N PRO A 486 -5.10 -18.16 27.41
CA PRO A 486 -5.66 -19.00 28.46
C PRO A 486 -4.81 -18.90 29.73
N ARG A 487 -5.47 -18.67 30.87
CA ARG A 487 -4.80 -18.53 32.17
C ARG A 487 -5.71 -18.91 33.35
N PRO A 488 -5.16 -19.38 34.48
CA PRO A 488 -5.90 -19.57 35.71
C PRO A 488 -6.63 -18.30 36.13
N GLY A 489 -7.86 -18.44 36.62
CA GLY A 489 -8.67 -17.30 37.04
C GLY A 489 -9.14 -16.41 35.88
N ARG A 490 -9.09 -16.87 34.63
CA ARG A 490 -9.74 -16.16 33.53
C ARG A 490 -11.25 -16.36 33.60
N LEU A 491 -11.97 -15.24 33.58
CA LEU A 491 -13.40 -15.19 33.35
C LEU A 491 -13.66 -15.16 31.84
N LEU A 492 -14.49 -16.08 31.34
CA LEU A 492 -14.89 -16.11 29.94
C LEU A 492 -15.91 -14.99 29.68
N TYR A 493 -15.60 -14.11 28.72
CA TYR A 493 -16.46 -12.96 28.40
C TYR A 493 -17.60 -13.40 27.48
N GLU A 494 -18.84 -13.17 27.90
CA GLU A 494 -20.06 -13.56 27.21
C GLU A 494 -20.11 -15.04 26.80
N ASP A 495 -19.53 -15.90 27.64
CA ASP A 495 -19.54 -17.34 27.50
C ASP A 495 -19.83 -17.98 28.86
N CYS A 496 -20.43 -19.17 28.85
CA CYS A 496 -20.78 -19.86 30.08
C CYS A 496 -19.53 -20.47 30.72
N GLN A 497 -19.30 -20.18 31.99
CA GLN A 497 -18.16 -20.72 32.73
C GLN A 497 -18.62 -21.46 33.98
N THR A 498 -18.29 -22.75 34.05
CA THR A 498 -18.54 -23.57 35.23
C THR A 498 -17.65 -23.16 36.40
N ILE A 499 -18.24 -23.10 37.59
CA ILE A 499 -17.54 -22.88 38.86
C ILE A 499 -16.75 -24.14 39.22
N PRO A 500 -15.51 -24.02 39.72
CA PRO A 500 -14.71 -25.16 40.14
C PRO A 500 -15.42 -26.08 41.14
N ASP A 501 -15.23 -27.39 41.03
CA ASP A 501 -15.92 -28.40 41.84
C ASP A 501 -15.76 -28.21 43.35
N ASN A 502 -14.67 -27.57 43.81
CA ASN A 502 -14.47 -27.27 45.23
C ASN A 502 -15.39 -26.16 45.76
N LEU A 503 -15.94 -25.31 44.89
CA LEU A 503 -16.88 -24.23 45.21
C LEU A 503 -18.31 -24.50 44.71
N LYS A 504 -18.45 -25.38 43.72
CA LYS A 504 -19.73 -25.77 43.13
C LYS A 504 -20.73 -26.21 44.20
N ASN A 505 -21.93 -25.64 44.18
CA ASN A 505 -23.00 -25.89 45.17
C ASN A 505 -22.59 -25.64 46.63
N LYS A 506 -21.63 -24.74 46.86
CA LYS A 506 -21.17 -24.31 48.19
C LYS A 506 -21.00 -22.80 48.30
N VAL A 507 -21.31 -22.07 47.22
CA VAL A 507 -21.17 -20.62 47.19
C VAL A 507 -22.29 -20.01 48.03
N THR A 508 -21.89 -19.29 49.08
CA THR A 508 -22.80 -18.54 49.96
C THR A 508 -22.59 -17.03 49.85
N ALA A 509 -21.49 -16.62 49.23
CA ALA A 509 -21.11 -15.23 49.03
C ALA A 509 -20.57 -15.01 47.63
N VAL A 510 -21.01 -13.92 47.00
CA VAL A 510 -20.57 -13.54 45.66
C VAL A 510 -20.47 -12.03 45.56
N GLU A 511 -19.48 -11.57 44.81
CA GLU A 511 -19.26 -10.18 44.45
C GLU A 511 -18.95 -10.10 42.96
N THR A 512 -19.48 -9.09 42.26
CA THR A 512 -19.13 -8.81 40.86
C THR A 512 -18.72 -7.36 40.74
N TRP A 513 -17.53 -7.09 40.21
CA TRP A 513 -16.98 -5.74 40.04
C TRP A 513 -16.76 -5.44 38.57
N GLY A 514 -17.07 -4.21 38.16
CA GLY A 514 -16.71 -3.65 36.86
C GLY A 514 -17.59 -4.12 35.70
N GLY A 515 -18.70 -4.82 35.96
CA GLY A 515 -19.59 -5.36 34.93
C GLY A 515 -20.82 -6.04 35.52
N CYS A 516 -21.50 -6.84 34.70
CA CYS A 516 -22.68 -7.59 35.08
C CYS A 516 -22.47 -9.10 34.88
N CYS A 517 -22.82 -9.90 35.89
CA CYS A 517 -22.78 -11.35 35.83
C CYS A 517 -24.13 -11.97 36.17
N SER A 518 -24.50 -13.01 35.43
CA SER A 518 -25.65 -13.88 35.68
C SER A 518 -25.18 -15.24 36.17
N PHE A 519 -25.91 -15.79 37.14
CA PHE A 519 -25.53 -17.02 37.84
C PHE A 519 -26.59 -18.09 37.64
N TYR A 520 -26.14 -19.34 37.56
CA TYR A 520 -26.96 -20.47 37.14
C TYR A 520 -26.79 -21.66 38.09
N ALA A 521 -27.87 -22.42 38.23
CA ALA A 521 -27.91 -23.66 39.01
C ALA A 521 -27.49 -24.92 38.21
N ASP A 522 -27.12 -24.75 36.94
CA ASP A 522 -26.48 -25.79 36.13
C ASP A 522 -25.11 -25.33 35.61
N ASN A 523 -24.40 -26.24 34.97
CA ASN A 523 -23.06 -26.01 34.45
C ASN A 523 -23.01 -25.42 33.03
N ASP A 524 -24.15 -25.30 32.35
CA ASP A 524 -24.28 -24.90 30.94
C ASP A 524 -25.12 -23.64 30.73
N CYS A 525 -25.43 -22.93 31.81
CA CYS A 525 -26.12 -21.64 31.80
C CYS A 525 -27.46 -21.69 31.07
N LYS A 526 -28.28 -22.73 31.28
CA LYS A 526 -29.60 -22.78 30.63
C LYS A 526 -30.52 -21.70 31.18
N GLU A 527 -31.42 -21.21 30.33
CA GLU A 527 -32.47 -20.26 30.77
C GLU A 527 -33.31 -20.82 31.93
N SER A 528 -33.58 -22.13 31.96
CA SER A 528 -34.36 -22.78 33.02
C SER A 528 -33.67 -22.82 34.39
N SER A 529 -32.34 -22.69 34.44
CA SER A 529 -31.54 -22.72 35.67
C SER A 529 -31.09 -21.34 36.13
N TYR A 530 -31.50 -20.29 35.41
CA TYR A 530 -31.22 -18.90 35.76
C TYR A 530 -31.62 -18.63 37.21
N MET A 531 -30.66 -18.15 37.98
CA MET A 531 -30.88 -17.84 39.39
C MET A 531 -31.16 -16.35 39.55
N PHE A 532 -30.17 -15.52 39.20
CA PHE A 532 -30.21 -14.05 39.31
C PHE A 532 -29.04 -13.43 38.55
N SER A 533 -29.12 -12.11 38.35
CA SER A 533 -28.06 -11.28 37.77
C SER A 533 -27.68 -10.19 38.77
N MET A 534 -26.41 -9.77 38.75
CA MET A 534 -25.96 -8.64 39.55
C MET A 534 -24.99 -7.78 38.75
N MET A 535 -24.96 -6.49 39.07
CA MET A 535 -23.99 -5.52 38.59
C MET A 535 -23.41 -4.81 39.81
N ASP A 536 -22.09 -4.83 39.96
CA ASP A 536 -21.37 -4.05 40.99
C ASP A 536 -21.95 -4.23 42.43
N ARG A 537 -22.35 -5.46 42.79
CA ARG A 537 -22.98 -5.79 44.10
C ARG A 537 -21.92 -6.19 45.14
N GLU A 538 -22.02 -5.63 46.35
CA GLU A 538 -21.03 -5.74 47.43
C GLU A 538 -21.60 -6.21 48.79
N ASP A 539 -22.80 -6.79 48.85
CA ASP A 539 -23.43 -7.19 50.14
C ASP A 539 -23.09 -8.63 50.60
N TRP A 540 -22.35 -9.38 49.77
CA TRP A 540 -21.70 -10.68 50.07
C TRP A 540 -22.62 -11.82 50.52
N LYS A 541 -23.94 -11.69 50.47
CA LYS A 541 -24.84 -12.71 51.01
C LYS A 541 -25.83 -13.20 49.97
N LEU A 542 -25.79 -14.51 49.76
CA LEU A 542 -26.82 -15.25 49.05
C LEU A 542 -27.83 -15.78 50.05
N ASP A 543 -29.11 -15.55 49.76
CA ASP A 543 -30.22 -15.97 50.61
C ASP A 543 -31.12 -16.97 49.88
N GLY A 544 -31.82 -17.80 50.67
CA GLY A 544 -32.84 -18.72 50.19
C GLY A 544 -32.32 -19.74 49.17
N LYS A 545 -33.07 -19.90 48.06
CA LYS A 545 -32.78 -20.89 47.00
C LYS A 545 -31.47 -20.63 46.22
N HIS A 546 -30.85 -19.47 46.43
CA HIS A 546 -29.62 -19.08 45.74
C HIS A 546 -28.36 -19.51 46.49
N ASN A 547 -28.47 -19.75 47.79
CA ASN A 547 -27.39 -20.23 48.63
C ASN A 547 -27.06 -21.69 48.30
N ASP A 548 -25.77 -22.03 48.18
CA ASP A 548 -25.27 -23.40 47.96
C ASP A 548 -25.80 -24.10 46.69
N ASN A 549 -26.20 -23.34 45.67
CA ASN A 549 -26.83 -23.89 44.47
C ASN A 549 -26.22 -23.37 43.16
N MET A 550 -25.07 -22.69 43.24
CA MET A 550 -24.43 -22.06 42.10
C MET A 550 -23.46 -23.02 41.43
N GLU A 551 -23.60 -23.18 40.11
CA GLU A 551 -22.77 -24.09 39.31
C GLU A 551 -22.05 -23.38 38.15
N ALA A 552 -22.61 -22.30 37.61
CA ALA A 552 -21.98 -21.55 36.53
C ALA A 552 -22.25 -20.05 36.61
N VAL A 553 -21.45 -19.30 35.85
CA VAL A 553 -21.55 -17.86 35.66
C VAL A 553 -21.48 -17.51 34.17
N TRP A 554 -22.12 -16.41 33.79
CA TRP A 554 -21.97 -15.75 32.50
C TRP A 554 -21.86 -14.24 32.72
N CYS A 555 -20.89 -13.57 32.09
CA CYS A 555 -20.61 -12.16 32.39
C CYS A 555 -20.45 -11.29 31.14
N THR A 556 -20.86 -10.02 31.24
CA THR A 556 -20.73 -8.98 30.21
C THR A 556 -20.52 -7.60 30.84
N PHE A 557 -20.00 -6.65 30.07
CA PHE A 557 -19.94 -5.23 30.46
C PHE A 557 -21.27 -4.50 30.20
N GLU A 558 -22.16 -5.12 29.43
CA GLU A 558 -23.47 -4.55 29.11
C GLU A 558 -24.38 -4.47 30.33
N ALA A 559 -25.21 -3.43 30.34
CA ALA A 559 -26.14 -3.21 31.44
C ALA A 559 -27.17 -4.35 31.54
N LYS A 560 -27.63 -4.65 32.77
CA LYS A 560 -28.60 -5.72 33.05
C LYS A 560 -28.19 -7.10 32.52
N CYS A 561 -26.89 -7.33 32.30
CA CYS A 561 -26.36 -8.59 31.80
C CYS A 561 -26.94 -8.98 30.43
N LYS A 562 -27.16 -7.99 29.57
CA LYS A 562 -27.73 -8.19 28.23
C LYS A 562 -26.97 -9.27 27.47
N GLY A 563 -27.71 -10.27 26.97
CA GLY A 563 -27.15 -11.44 26.25
C GLY A 563 -27.05 -12.70 27.10
N ALA A 564 -27.17 -12.60 28.43
CA ALA A 564 -27.20 -13.75 29.32
C ALA A 564 -28.48 -14.60 29.10
N PRO A 565 -28.37 -15.93 28.96
CA PRO A 565 -29.54 -16.81 28.92
C PRO A 565 -30.49 -16.61 30.11
N GLY A 566 -31.79 -16.42 29.86
CA GLY A 566 -32.82 -16.26 30.90
C GLY A 566 -32.84 -14.93 31.66
N ALA A 567 -31.85 -14.06 31.50
CA ALA A 567 -31.89 -12.71 32.06
C ALA A 567 -32.95 -11.88 31.31
N ARG A 568 -34.09 -11.60 31.95
CA ARG A 568 -35.17 -10.78 31.39
C ARG A 568 -34.88 -9.29 31.63
N MET A 569 -35.01 -8.47 30.58
CA MET A 569 -34.72 -7.03 30.62
C MET A 569 -35.76 -6.19 31.35
#